data_AF-A0A6I6DYE0-F1
#
_entry.id   AF-A0A6I6DYE0-F1
#
_cell.length_a   1.000
_cell.length_b   1.000
_cell.length_c   1.000
_cell.angle_alpha   90.00
_cell.angle_beta   90.00
_cell.angle_gamma   90.00
#
_symmetry.space_group_name_H-M   'P 1'
#
loop_
_entity.id
_entity.type
_entity.pdbx_description
1 polymer ?
#
loop_
_entity_poly.entity_id
_entity_poly.type
_entity_poly.pdbx_seq_one_letter_code
_entity_poly.pdbx_strand_id
1 'polypeptide(L)'
;MGLASRLFTDPPDTRLDACLVDDAAHIFQGADGSHVACIQIALSLLSDGQMFLVIDGKFGAATAQAVFDFKDARGILAPGEVTPNRIVGKRTIQALDEEMEVFENQSSAMDEFVSSTVLGAPHDHSLCPTSGFSAPGSGGRVNHFGTPVNPLPGRRINISGEHETDYLGFEDFTTGAVLGPPRPLTSTIADHSVANICLRDSPFSMNGSADAARDEIVRIAAPGCRFTFCGDVPQFRPQLLSLGTVHQHMVLPDPRFTNPATATAEVLVITIP
;
A
#
# COMPACT_ATOMS: atom_id res chain seq x y z
N MET A 1 3.24 25.22 -11.81
CA MET A 1 2.54 23.93 -11.82
C MET A 1 2.59 23.42 -10.39
N GLY A 2 1.48 22.91 -9.85
CA GLY A 2 1.46 22.36 -8.49
C GLY A 2 1.98 20.92 -8.46
N LEU A 3 2.04 20.32 -7.28
CA LEU A 3 2.29 18.89 -7.13
C LEU A 3 1.12 18.08 -7.73
N ALA A 4 1.41 16.88 -8.22
CA ALA A 4 0.48 16.04 -8.98
C ALA A 4 0.33 14.61 -8.43
N SER A 5 1.34 14.08 -7.75
CA SER A 5 1.26 12.74 -7.13
C SER A 5 0.24 12.73 -6.00
N ARG A 6 -0.55 11.66 -5.93
CA ARG A 6 -1.60 11.50 -4.92
C ARG A 6 -1.00 11.45 -3.52
N LEU A 7 0.17 10.83 -3.35
CA LEU A 7 0.91 10.86 -2.09
C LEU A 7 1.15 12.28 -1.55
N PHE A 8 1.32 13.27 -2.42
CA PHE A 8 1.58 14.66 -2.03
C PHE A 8 0.36 15.58 -2.14
N THR A 9 -0.67 15.19 -2.90
CA THR A 9 -1.88 16.00 -3.07
C THR A 9 -3.09 15.51 -2.29
N ASP A 10 -3.04 14.33 -1.66
CA ASP A 10 -4.20 13.69 -1.06
C ASP A 10 -3.89 12.92 0.27
N PRO A 11 -4.22 13.50 1.44
CA PRO A 11 -4.84 14.81 1.60
C PRO A 11 -3.86 15.93 1.25
N PRO A 12 -4.36 17.11 0.82
CA PRO A 12 -3.49 18.23 0.49
C PRO A 12 -2.70 18.71 1.73
N ASP A 13 -1.39 18.90 1.58
CA ASP A 13 -0.50 19.46 2.61
C ASP A 13 0.19 20.73 2.11
N THR A 14 -0.22 21.88 2.67
CA THR A 14 0.27 23.20 2.25
C THR A 14 1.77 23.40 2.45
N ARG A 15 2.42 22.58 3.29
CA ARG A 15 3.89 22.63 3.47
C ARG A 15 4.62 22.04 2.26
N LEU A 16 4.07 20.99 1.65
CA LEU A 16 4.62 20.41 0.43
C LEU A 16 4.46 21.39 -0.75
N ASP A 17 3.28 22.00 -0.88
CA ASP A 17 3.02 23.04 -1.87
C ASP A 17 3.96 24.24 -1.69
N ALA A 18 4.16 24.69 -0.45
CA ALA A 18 5.08 25.79 -0.15
C ALA A 18 6.53 25.43 -0.51
N CYS A 19 6.97 24.21 -0.20
CA CYS A 19 8.32 23.73 -0.56
C CYS A 19 8.58 23.76 -2.07
N LEU A 20 7.55 23.63 -2.91
CA LEU A 20 7.67 23.69 -4.37
C LEU A 20 7.91 25.11 -4.89
N VAL A 21 7.49 26.15 -4.16
CA VAL A 21 7.46 27.54 -4.66
C VAL A 21 8.26 28.55 -3.84
N ASP A 22 8.53 28.28 -2.56
CA ASP A 22 9.25 29.18 -1.64
C ASP A 22 10.52 28.51 -1.07
N ASP A 23 11.67 29.18 -1.23
CA ASP A 23 12.96 28.67 -0.71
C ASP A 23 12.97 28.65 0.83
N ALA A 24 12.20 29.52 1.49
CA ALA A 24 12.06 29.53 2.95
C ALA A 24 11.26 28.33 3.48
N ALA A 25 10.50 27.66 2.62
CA ALA A 25 9.70 26.48 2.95
C ALA A 25 10.41 25.16 2.62
N HIS A 26 11.69 25.21 2.23
CA HIS A 26 12.50 23.99 2.07
C HIS A 26 12.52 23.18 3.37
N ILE A 27 12.47 21.85 3.22
CA ILE A 27 12.35 20.92 4.33
C ILE A 27 13.74 20.37 4.65
N PHE A 28 14.18 20.54 5.88
CA PHE A 28 15.52 20.22 6.37
C PHE A 28 15.48 19.26 7.57
N GLN A 29 16.65 18.71 7.89
CA GLN A 29 16.82 17.85 9.05
C GLN A 29 16.34 18.55 10.33
N GLY A 30 15.50 17.88 11.11
CA GLY A 30 14.80 18.42 12.28
C GLY A 30 13.33 18.81 12.03
N ALA A 31 12.87 18.89 10.77
CA ALA A 31 11.45 19.03 10.47
C ALA A 31 10.65 17.80 10.90
N ASP A 32 9.39 17.98 11.25
CA ASP A 32 8.49 16.91 11.65
C ASP A 32 7.03 17.11 11.21
N GLY A 33 6.32 16.00 10.93
CA GLY A 33 4.90 15.96 10.59
C GLY A 33 4.55 15.09 9.37
N SER A 34 3.29 15.16 8.96
CA SER A 34 2.71 14.40 7.82
C SER A 34 3.50 14.56 6.53
N HIS A 35 3.83 15.80 6.15
CA HIS A 35 4.68 16.10 4.98
C HIS A 35 6.02 15.35 4.98
N VAL A 36 6.66 15.17 6.14
CA VAL A 36 7.91 14.40 6.24
C VAL A 36 7.64 12.90 6.06
N ALA A 37 6.53 12.39 6.60
CA ALA A 37 6.13 11.00 6.40
C ALA A 37 5.87 10.71 4.90
N CYS A 38 5.19 11.62 4.18
CA CYS A 38 5.02 11.51 2.73
C CYS A 38 6.37 11.45 2.00
N ILE A 39 7.34 12.29 2.36
CA ILE A 39 8.70 12.26 1.79
C ILE A 39 9.38 10.91 2.08
N GLN A 40 9.29 10.40 3.30
CA GLN A 40 9.87 9.10 3.67
C GLN A 40 9.25 7.95 2.88
N ILE A 41 7.93 7.99 2.65
CA ILE A 41 7.22 7.02 1.82
C ILE A 41 7.73 7.09 0.38
N ALA A 42 7.76 8.28 -0.22
CA ALA A 42 8.23 8.48 -1.60
C ALA A 42 9.67 7.97 -1.78
N LEU A 43 10.57 8.33 -0.86
CA LEU A 43 11.97 7.89 -0.90
C LEU A 43 12.12 6.37 -0.77
N SER A 44 11.27 5.72 0.03
CA SER A 44 11.29 4.26 0.17
C SER A 44 10.76 3.58 -1.10
N LEU A 45 9.65 4.07 -1.64
CA LEU A 45 9.02 3.51 -2.85
C LEU A 45 9.89 3.69 -4.11
N LEU A 46 10.48 4.87 -4.30
CA LEU A 46 11.32 5.20 -5.47
C LEU A 46 12.78 4.72 -5.35
N SER A 47 13.07 3.87 -4.37
CA SER A 47 14.41 3.28 -4.16
C SER A 47 14.60 1.93 -4.84
N ASP A 48 13.62 1.43 -5.58
CA ASP A 48 13.61 0.08 -6.17
C ASP A 48 13.96 -1.03 -5.15
N GLY A 49 13.45 -0.88 -3.92
CA GLY A 49 13.67 -1.82 -2.82
C GLY A 49 15.06 -1.76 -2.18
N GLN A 50 15.92 -0.81 -2.54
CA GLN A 50 17.24 -0.63 -1.91
C GLN A 50 17.15 0.00 -0.52
N MET A 51 16.05 0.71 -0.22
CA MET A 51 15.91 1.49 1.00
C MET A 51 14.52 1.37 1.62
N PHE A 52 14.50 1.14 2.94
CA PHE A 52 13.28 1.17 3.75
C PHE A 52 13.47 2.12 4.92
N LEU A 53 12.77 3.26 4.88
CA LEU A 53 12.75 4.20 5.99
C LEU A 53 11.73 3.79 7.05
N VAL A 54 12.05 4.08 8.30
CA VAL A 54 11.02 4.23 9.32
C VAL A 54 10.26 5.51 8.96
N ILE A 55 8.95 5.40 8.74
CA ILE A 55 8.10 6.49 8.23
C ILE A 55 7.73 7.47 9.35
N ASP A 56 8.68 7.86 10.22
CA ASP A 56 8.43 8.48 11.55
C ASP A 56 8.01 9.94 11.53
N GLY A 57 7.80 10.47 10.33
CA GLY A 57 7.44 11.86 10.14
C GLY A 57 8.50 12.76 10.75
N LYS A 58 9.71 12.27 11.03
CA LYS A 58 10.82 13.03 11.58
C LYS A 58 11.94 13.01 10.59
N PHE A 59 12.39 14.20 10.22
CA PHE A 59 13.47 14.34 9.28
C PHE A 59 14.80 14.16 10.03
N GLY A 60 15.13 12.90 10.34
CA GLY A 60 16.36 12.49 11.00
C GLY A 60 17.52 12.23 10.05
N ALA A 61 18.61 11.68 10.58
CA ALA A 61 19.81 11.36 9.80
C ALA A 61 19.55 10.34 8.68
N ALA A 62 18.69 9.34 8.94
CA ALA A 62 18.32 8.34 7.94
C ALA A 62 17.57 8.98 6.75
N THR A 63 16.55 9.80 7.01
CA THR A 63 15.84 10.55 5.98
C THR A 63 16.78 11.51 5.23
N ALA A 64 17.72 12.15 5.94
CA ALA A 64 18.71 13.04 5.33
C ALA A 64 19.65 12.30 4.38
N GLN A 65 20.05 11.08 4.73
CA GLN A 65 20.83 10.23 3.83
C GLN A 65 20.00 9.75 2.64
N ALA A 66 18.74 9.36 2.86
CA ALA A 66 17.81 8.99 1.78
C ALA A 66 17.66 10.09 0.72
N VAL A 67 17.51 11.34 1.16
CA VAL A 67 17.42 12.51 0.28
C VAL A 67 18.72 12.72 -0.50
N PHE A 68 19.87 12.52 0.14
CA PHE A 68 21.15 12.54 -0.57
C PHE A 68 21.21 11.48 -1.66
N ASP A 69 20.91 10.22 -1.32
CA ASP A 69 20.99 9.09 -2.25
C ASP A 69 20.03 9.26 -3.44
N PHE A 70 18.79 9.69 -3.16
CA PHE A 70 17.80 10.01 -4.19
C PHE A 70 18.31 11.08 -5.16
N LYS A 71 18.86 12.17 -4.62
CA LYS A 71 19.38 13.29 -5.42
C LYS A 71 20.63 12.92 -6.20
N ASP A 72 21.52 12.12 -5.61
CA ASP A 72 22.75 11.64 -6.25
C ASP A 72 22.42 10.77 -7.47
N ALA A 73 21.51 9.80 -7.30
CA ALA A 73 21.03 8.95 -8.38
C ALA A 73 20.41 9.73 -9.56
N ARG A 74 19.85 10.92 -9.29
CA ARG A 74 19.12 11.75 -10.27
C ARG A 74 19.88 13.00 -10.72
N GLY A 75 21.08 13.24 -10.20
CA GLY A 75 21.85 14.45 -10.50
C GLY A 75 21.19 15.75 -10.05
N ILE A 76 20.42 15.73 -8.96
CA ILE A 76 19.70 16.90 -8.44
C ILE A 76 20.62 17.73 -7.53
N LEU A 77 21.10 18.86 -8.05
CA LEU A 77 21.97 19.80 -7.34
C LEU A 77 21.28 21.15 -7.09
N ALA A 78 21.55 21.79 -5.96
CA ALA A 78 21.16 23.20 -5.79
C ALA A 78 22.10 24.13 -6.58
N PRO A 79 21.71 25.40 -6.82
CA PRO A 79 22.59 26.36 -7.48
C PRO A 79 23.96 26.48 -6.80
N GLY A 80 25.02 26.24 -7.55
CA GLY A 80 26.41 26.32 -7.07
C GLY A 80 26.93 25.07 -6.35
N GLU A 81 26.12 24.02 -6.22
CA GLU A 81 26.56 22.75 -5.63
C GLU A 81 27.21 21.83 -6.66
N VAL A 82 28.26 21.12 -6.24
CA VAL A 82 28.89 20.02 -7.00
C VAL A 82 28.62 18.65 -6.39
N THR A 83 27.94 18.63 -5.24
CA THR A 83 27.57 17.43 -4.49
C THR A 83 26.19 17.67 -3.90
N PRO A 84 25.26 16.70 -3.96
CA PRO A 84 23.91 16.89 -3.43
C PRO A 84 23.93 17.24 -1.94
N ASN A 85 23.16 18.25 -1.55
CA ASN A 85 22.84 18.46 -0.14
C ASN A 85 21.70 17.53 0.33
N ARG A 86 21.46 17.51 1.65
CA ARG A 86 20.45 16.69 2.32
C ARG A 86 19.11 17.41 2.55
N ILE A 87 18.83 18.43 1.74
CA ILE A 87 17.63 19.28 1.85
C ILE A 87 16.65 18.90 0.75
N VAL A 88 15.37 18.80 1.11
CA VAL A 88 14.28 18.74 0.14
C VAL A 88 13.88 20.17 -0.19
N GLY A 89 14.37 20.65 -1.33
CA GLY A 89 13.97 21.93 -1.89
C GLY A 89 13.16 21.77 -3.18
N LYS A 90 12.84 22.88 -3.86
CA LYS A 90 11.96 22.92 -5.05
C LYS A 90 12.23 21.80 -6.06
N ARG A 91 13.49 21.65 -6.49
CA ARG A 91 13.89 20.62 -7.48
C ARG A 91 13.71 19.20 -6.94
N THR A 92 13.95 19.00 -5.65
CA THR A 92 13.86 17.68 -5.02
C THR A 92 12.39 17.29 -4.81
N ILE A 93 11.54 18.19 -4.30
CA ILE A 93 10.13 17.88 -4.13
C ILE A 93 9.43 17.70 -5.48
N GLN A 94 9.78 18.51 -6.49
CA GLN A 94 9.27 18.33 -7.85
C GLN A 94 9.67 16.97 -8.44
N ALA A 95 10.93 16.56 -8.30
CA ALA A 95 11.38 15.27 -8.82
C ALA A 95 10.74 14.08 -8.08
N LEU A 96 10.61 14.17 -6.76
CA LEU A 96 9.87 13.16 -5.98
C LEU A 96 8.42 13.06 -6.46
N ASP A 97 7.78 14.19 -6.72
CA ASP A 97 6.39 14.25 -7.15
C ASP A 97 6.19 13.70 -8.57
N GLU A 98 7.01 14.12 -9.54
CA GLU A 98 6.94 13.64 -10.92
C GLU A 98 7.18 12.12 -11.00
N GLU A 99 8.16 11.61 -10.25
CA GLU A 99 8.44 10.17 -10.23
C GLU A 99 7.40 9.38 -9.43
N MET A 100 6.88 9.94 -8.34
CA MET A 100 5.76 9.32 -7.62
C MET A 100 4.50 9.29 -8.49
N GLU A 101 4.20 10.35 -9.25
CA GLU A 101 3.08 10.37 -10.20
C GLU A 101 3.26 9.29 -11.26
N VAL A 102 4.47 9.13 -11.79
CA VAL A 102 4.78 8.03 -12.72
C VAL A 102 4.62 6.68 -12.03
N PHE A 103 5.18 6.48 -10.84
CA PHE A 103 5.09 5.23 -10.07
C PHE A 103 3.65 4.85 -9.73
N GLU A 104 2.85 5.85 -9.34
CA GLU A 104 1.43 5.72 -9.05
C GLU A 104 0.61 5.37 -10.29
N ASN A 105 0.96 5.91 -11.45
CA ASN A 105 0.27 5.64 -12.71
C ASN A 105 0.90 4.46 -13.49
N GLN A 106 2.05 3.95 -13.05
CA GLN A 106 2.71 2.81 -13.66
C GLN A 106 1.94 1.54 -13.35
N SER A 107 1.79 0.73 -14.39
CA SER A 107 1.17 -0.57 -14.29
C SER A 107 2.03 -1.50 -13.45
N SER A 108 1.48 -2.00 -12.34
CA SER A 108 2.11 -3.04 -11.52
C SER A 108 2.70 -4.08 -12.46
N ALA A 109 4.02 -4.27 -12.37
CA ALA A 109 4.75 -5.12 -13.28
C ALA A 109 4.08 -6.51 -13.33
N MET A 110 4.12 -7.18 -14.49
CA MET A 110 3.50 -8.51 -14.67
C MET A 110 3.93 -9.55 -13.61
N ASP A 111 5.06 -9.30 -12.94
CA ASP A 111 5.68 -10.18 -11.94
C ASP A 111 5.39 -9.79 -10.47
N GLU A 112 4.66 -8.71 -10.20
CA GLU A 112 4.22 -8.37 -8.84
C GLU A 112 2.98 -9.18 -8.44
N PHE A 113 2.85 -9.47 -7.14
CA PHE A 113 1.68 -10.16 -6.58
C PHE A 113 0.72 -9.24 -5.84
N VAL A 114 1.20 -8.12 -5.31
CA VAL A 114 0.42 -7.17 -4.52
C VAL A 114 0.79 -5.72 -4.83
N SER A 115 -0.16 -4.82 -4.68
CA SER A 115 0.07 -3.38 -4.82
C SER A 115 0.80 -2.81 -3.61
N SER A 116 1.87 -2.06 -3.87
CA SER A 116 2.59 -1.27 -2.85
C SER A 116 2.06 0.16 -2.70
N THR A 117 1.08 0.55 -3.52
CA THR A 117 0.47 1.89 -3.51
C THR A 117 -1.02 1.81 -3.21
N VAL A 118 -1.62 2.95 -2.86
CA VAL A 118 -3.09 3.07 -2.72
C VAL A 118 -3.85 2.88 -4.04
N LEU A 119 -3.17 2.58 -5.16
CA LEU A 119 -3.72 2.58 -6.52
C LEU A 119 -3.97 1.21 -7.11
N GLY A 120 -3.26 0.18 -6.65
CA GLY A 120 -3.57 -1.15 -7.16
C GLY A 120 -3.05 -1.33 -8.58
N ALA A 121 -3.60 -2.32 -9.27
CA ALA A 121 -3.33 -2.52 -10.69
C ALA A 121 -4.02 -1.42 -11.53
N PRO A 122 -3.52 -1.09 -12.74
CA PRO A 122 -4.06 -0.03 -13.59
C PRO A 122 -5.57 -0.07 -13.80
N HIS A 123 -6.24 1.02 -13.44
CA HIS A 123 -7.63 1.27 -13.79
C HIS A 123 -7.97 2.76 -13.58
N ASP A 124 -9.16 3.15 -14.00
CA ASP A 124 -9.68 4.51 -13.76
C ASP A 124 -10.18 4.63 -12.31
N HIS A 125 -9.40 5.33 -11.50
CA HIS A 125 -9.71 5.56 -10.08
C HIS A 125 -10.93 6.43 -9.84
N SER A 126 -11.36 7.23 -10.82
CA SER A 126 -12.60 8.01 -10.69
C SER A 126 -13.84 7.11 -10.65
N LEU A 127 -13.70 5.85 -11.04
CA LEU A 127 -14.76 4.83 -11.01
C LEU A 127 -14.74 4.00 -9.71
N CYS A 128 -13.71 4.13 -8.87
CA CYS A 128 -13.63 3.38 -7.61
C CYS A 128 -14.73 3.79 -6.63
N PRO A 129 -15.36 2.86 -5.90
CA PRO A 129 -16.32 3.20 -4.86
C PRO A 129 -15.76 4.15 -3.81
N THR A 130 -16.63 4.96 -3.20
CA THR A 130 -16.28 5.78 -2.03
C THR A 130 -16.08 4.88 -0.82
N SER A 131 -14.98 5.04 -0.09
CA SER A 131 -14.76 4.24 1.11
C SER A 131 -15.58 4.76 2.29
N GLY A 132 -16.15 3.85 3.06
CA GLY A 132 -16.83 4.07 4.32
C GLY A 132 -15.93 3.88 5.54
N PHE A 133 -14.64 3.61 5.36
CA PHE A 133 -13.69 3.39 6.46
C PHE A 133 -12.77 4.60 6.71
N SER A 134 -12.07 4.59 7.86
CA SER A 134 -11.31 5.73 8.39
C SER A 134 -10.02 6.07 7.64
N ALA A 135 -9.61 5.27 6.65
CA ALA A 135 -8.39 5.44 5.88
C ALA A 135 -8.67 5.26 4.37
N PRO A 136 -9.49 6.15 3.76
CA PRO A 136 -9.79 6.07 2.35
C PRO A 136 -8.53 6.30 1.50
N GLY A 137 -8.56 5.80 0.27
CA GLY A 137 -7.62 6.14 -0.78
C GLY A 137 -7.95 7.49 -1.40
N SER A 138 -7.34 7.74 -2.55
CA SER A 138 -7.43 9.06 -3.17
C SER A 138 -8.88 9.47 -3.50
N GLY A 139 -9.22 10.71 -3.17
CA GLY A 139 -10.54 11.31 -3.38
C GLY A 139 -11.61 10.75 -2.45
N GLY A 140 -11.24 10.17 -1.30
CA GLY A 140 -12.18 9.52 -0.39
C GLY A 140 -12.67 8.15 -0.89
N ARG A 141 -11.99 7.57 -1.88
CA ARG A 141 -12.36 6.29 -2.49
C ARG A 141 -11.73 5.11 -1.76
N VAL A 142 -12.10 3.91 -2.14
CA VAL A 142 -11.43 2.69 -1.65
C VAL A 142 -9.95 2.76 -2.01
N ASN A 143 -9.07 2.47 -1.04
CA ASN A 143 -7.64 2.38 -1.32
C ASN A 143 -7.29 0.94 -1.73
N HIS A 144 -6.25 0.79 -2.55
CA HIS A 144 -5.84 -0.49 -3.13
C HIS A 144 -4.49 -1.00 -2.59
N PHE A 145 -3.95 -0.38 -1.54
CA PHE A 145 -2.68 -0.79 -0.94
C PHE A 145 -2.74 -2.22 -0.39
N GLY A 146 -1.83 -3.10 -0.80
CA GLY A 146 -1.82 -4.51 -0.39
C GLY A 146 -2.88 -5.39 -1.07
N THR A 147 -3.64 -4.89 -2.04
CA THR A 147 -4.54 -5.74 -2.85
C THR A 147 -3.73 -6.56 -3.86
N PRO A 148 -4.24 -7.71 -4.32
CA PRO A 148 -3.59 -8.48 -5.37
C PRO A 148 -3.40 -7.67 -6.65
N VAL A 149 -2.28 -7.89 -7.33
CA VAL A 149 -2.09 -7.52 -8.73
C VAL A 149 -1.82 -8.79 -9.53
N ASN A 150 -2.23 -8.80 -10.81
CA ASN A 150 -2.10 -9.96 -11.70
C ASN A 150 -2.65 -11.29 -11.09
N PRO A 151 -3.93 -11.35 -10.70
CA PRO A 151 -4.52 -12.56 -10.10
C PRO A 151 -4.49 -13.74 -11.07
N LEU A 152 -4.48 -14.96 -10.53
CA LEU A 152 -4.61 -16.18 -11.31
C LEU A 152 -5.94 -16.20 -12.09
N PRO A 153 -6.01 -16.89 -13.24
CA PRO A 153 -7.29 -17.20 -13.89
C PRO A 153 -8.24 -17.92 -12.93
N GLY A 154 -9.55 -17.75 -13.15
CA GLY A 154 -10.58 -18.36 -12.33
C GLY A 154 -11.21 -17.40 -11.32
N ARG A 155 -12.04 -17.98 -10.45
CA ARG A 155 -12.84 -17.24 -9.47
C ARG A 155 -11.94 -16.58 -8.42
N ARG A 156 -12.32 -15.38 -8.01
CA ARG A 156 -11.51 -14.49 -7.20
C ARG A 156 -12.43 -13.73 -6.23
N ILE A 157 -12.10 -13.74 -4.95
CA ILE A 157 -12.94 -13.13 -3.91
C ILE A 157 -12.11 -12.31 -2.94
N ASN A 158 -12.72 -11.27 -2.36
CA ASN A 158 -12.24 -10.67 -1.12
C ASN A 158 -13.04 -11.24 0.06
N ILE A 159 -12.35 -11.44 1.17
CA ILE A 159 -12.98 -11.63 2.48
C ILE A 159 -12.97 -10.27 3.17
N SER A 160 -14.16 -9.75 3.44
CA SER A 160 -14.44 -8.45 4.06
C SER A 160 -14.02 -7.23 3.21
N GLY A 161 -13.94 -7.39 1.89
CA GLY A 161 -13.65 -6.30 0.95
C GLY A 161 -14.71 -5.19 0.92
N GLU A 162 -14.36 -4.04 0.37
CA GLU A 162 -15.21 -2.88 0.12
C GLU A 162 -15.25 -2.55 -1.39
N HIS A 163 -15.22 -3.56 -2.27
CA HIS A 163 -15.16 -3.40 -3.72
C HIS A 163 -13.85 -2.78 -4.24
N GLU A 164 -12.77 -2.85 -3.47
CA GLU A 164 -11.44 -2.33 -3.83
C GLU A 164 -10.73 -3.14 -4.91
N THR A 165 -11.29 -4.25 -5.38
CA THR A 165 -10.70 -5.06 -6.46
C THR A 165 -11.73 -5.46 -7.52
N ASP A 166 -12.86 -4.74 -7.61
CA ASP A 166 -13.90 -4.96 -8.63
C ASP A 166 -13.35 -4.81 -10.06
N TYR A 167 -12.40 -3.89 -10.28
CA TYR A 167 -11.71 -3.73 -11.56
C TYR A 167 -10.85 -4.95 -11.94
N LEU A 168 -10.48 -5.76 -10.95
CA LEU A 168 -9.84 -7.07 -11.16
C LEU A 168 -10.85 -8.21 -11.17
N GLY A 169 -12.15 -7.95 -11.05
CA GLY A 169 -13.23 -8.94 -11.08
C GLY A 169 -13.39 -9.75 -9.79
N PHE A 170 -12.91 -9.23 -8.65
CA PHE A 170 -13.13 -9.85 -7.34
C PHE A 170 -14.58 -9.67 -6.88
N GLU A 171 -15.10 -10.69 -6.21
CA GLU A 171 -16.39 -10.67 -5.54
C GLU A 171 -16.20 -10.53 -4.02
N ASP A 172 -17.00 -9.72 -3.35
CA ASP A 172 -16.89 -9.54 -1.89
C ASP A 172 -17.75 -10.54 -1.11
N PHE A 173 -17.13 -11.22 -0.15
CA PHE A 173 -17.77 -12.12 0.81
C PHE A 173 -17.37 -11.77 2.24
N THR A 174 -18.06 -12.34 3.22
CA THR A 174 -17.65 -12.23 4.64
C THR A 174 -17.71 -13.58 5.35
N THR A 175 -16.85 -13.77 6.35
CA THR A 175 -16.86 -14.94 7.25
C THR A 175 -17.92 -14.85 8.34
N GLY A 176 -18.56 -13.69 8.52
CA GLY A 176 -19.63 -13.50 9.51
C GLY A 176 -20.17 -12.07 9.52
N ALA A 177 -20.82 -11.69 10.63
CA ALA A 177 -21.27 -10.32 10.84
C ALA A 177 -20.04 -9.41 11.02
N VAL A 178 -19.73 -8.62 10.00
CA VAL A 178 -18.64 -7.63 9.99
C VAL A 178 -19.21 -6.25 9.70
N LEU A 179 -18.50 -5.20 10.13
CA LEU A 179 -18.82 -3.83 9.76
C LEU A 179 -18.65 -3.62 8.24
N GLY A 180 -19.46 -2.75 7.64
CA GLY A 180 -19.37 -2.38 6.23
C GLY A 180 -20.60 -2.79 5.39
N PRO A 181 -20.51 -2.71 4.06
CA PRO A 181 -21.60 -3.06 3.15
C PRO A 181 -22.07 -4.52 3.31
N PRO A 182 -23.34 -4.82 2.97
CA PRO A 182 -23.86 -6.18 3.01
C PRO A 182 -23.15 -7.06 1.98
N ARG A 183 -22.67 -8.22 2.43
CA ARG A 183 -21.95 -9.20 1.61
C ARG A 183 -22.50 -10.60 1.86
N PRO A 184 -22.52 -11.50 0.86
CA PRO A 184 -22.84 -12.90 1.09
C PRO A 184 -21.83 -13.56 2.03
N LEU A 185 -22.26 -14.61 2.74
CA LEU A 185 -21.36 -15.38 3.60
C LEU A 185 -20.47 -16.29 2.77
N THR A 186 -19.21 -16.46 3.18
CA THR A 186 -18.27 -17.45 2.63
C THR A 186 -18.84 -18.88 2.71
N SER A 187 -19.69 -19.15 3.70
CA SER A 187 -20.42 -20.43 3.81
C SER A 187 -21.36 -20.74 2.64
N THR A 188 -21.67 -19.75 1.79
CA THR A 188 -22.45 -19.94 0.55
C THR A 188 -21.58 -20.33 -0.65
N ILE A 189 -20.26 -20.28 -0.51
CA ILE A 189 -19.30 -20.64 -1.55
C ILE A 189 -19.11 -22.15 -1.56
N ALA A 190 -19.09 -22.75 -2.75
CA ALA A 190 -18.79 -24.16 -2.92
C ALA A 190 -17.34 -24.49 -2.54
N ASP A 191 -17.13 -25.68 -1.98
CA ASP A 191 -15.80 -26.18 -1.63
C ASP A 191 -14.87 -26.18 -2.86
N HIS A 192 -13.61 -25.84 -2.62
CA HIS A 192 -12.53 -25.90 -3.62
C HIS A 192 -12.82 -25.18 -4.94
N SER A 193 -13.53 -24.04 -4.89
CA SER A 193 -14.03 -23.34 -6.08
C SER A 193 -13.35 -22.00 -6.36
N VAL A 194 -12.48 -21.53 -5.46
CA VAL A 194 -11.89 -20.19 -5.52
C VAL A 194 -10.39 -20.28 -5.83
N ALA A 195 -9.94 -19.59 -6.87
CA ALA A 195 -8.54 -19.58 -7.31
C ALA A 195 -7.73 -18.42 -6.71
N ASN A 196 -8.40 -17.34 -6.28
CA ASN A 196 -7.76 -16.21 -5.62
C ASN A 196 -8.60 -15.76 -4.42
N ILE A 197 -7.97 -15.66 -3.25
CA ILE A 197 -8.61 -15.16 -2.04
C ILE A 197 -7.76 -14.00 -1.53
N CYS A 198 -8.36 -12.83 -1.40
CA CYS A 198 -7.74 -11.66 -0.79
C CYS A 198 -8.37 -11.41 0.58
N LEU A 199 -7.55 -11.14 1.59
CA LEU A 199 -8.00 -10.68 2.89
C LEU A 199 -7.09 -9.53 3.35
N ARG A 200 -7.65 -8.33 3.41
CA ARG A 200 -6.90 -7.09 3.59
C ARG A 200 -7.58 -6.20 4.62
N ASP A 201 -6.79 -5.59 5.51
CA ASP A 201 -7.27 -4.72 6.63
C ASP A 201 -8.43 -5.30 7.45
N SER A 202 -8.55 -6.61 7.41
CA SER A 202 -9.61 -7.34 8.07
C SER A 202 -8.96 -8.34 9.02
N PRO A 203 -9.54 -8.55 10.21
CA PRO A 203 -9.01 -9.57 11.10
C PRO A 203 -9.12 -10.93 10.40
N PHE A 204 -8.06 -11.73 10.49
CA PHE A 204 -8.09 -13.13 10.05
C PHE A 204 -8.95 -13.92 11.03
N SER A 205 -10.27 -13.85 10.87
CA SER A 205 -11.23 -14.32 11.85
C SER A 205 -12.56 -14.73 11.22
N MET A 206 -13.12 -15.82 11.72
CA MET A 206 -14.48 -16.25 11.46
C MET A 206 -15.16 -16.47 12.82
N ASN A 207 -16.22 -15.72 13.10
CA ASN A 207 -16.92 -15.76 14.39
C ASN A 207 -15.98 -15.59 15.61
N GLY A 208 -14.93 -14.79 15.48
CA GLY A 208 -13.94 -14.56 16.53
C GLY A 208 -12.81 -15.59 16.61
N SER A 209 -12.76 -16.58 15.71
CA SER A 209 -11.72 -17.62 15.68
C SER A 209 -10.85 -17.54 14.42
N ALA A 210 -9.53 -17.43 14.64
CA ALA A 210 -8.55 -17.48 13.55
C ALA A 210 -8.43 -18.90 12.97
N ASP A 211 -8.60 -19.94 13.79
CA ASP A 211 -8.60 -21.33 13.29
C ASP A 211 -9.80 -21.61 12.40
N ALA A 212 -10.99 -21.11 12.78
CA ALA A 212 -12.17 -21.21 11.92
C ALA A 212 -11.99 -20.44 10.61
N ALA A 213 -11.32 -19.28 10.65
CA ALA A 213 -11.00 -18.53 9.43
C ALA A 213 -10.07 -19.31 8.50
N ARG A 214 -9.01 -19.92 9.06
CA ARG A 214 -8.12 -20.81 8.30
C ARG A 214 -8.90 -21.94 7.66
N ASP A 215 -9.72 -22.65 8.44
CA ASP A 215 -10.46 -23.82 7.95
C ASP A 215 -11.45 -23.44 6.84
N GLU A 216 -12.12 -22.29 6.97
CA GLU A 216 -13.01 -21.78 5.93
C GLU A 216 -12.26 -21.41 4.65
N ILE A 217 -11.10 -20.76 4.78
CA ILE A 217 -10.24 -20.44 3.62
C ILE A 217 -9.78 -21.71 2.92
N VAL A 218 -9.32 -22.73 3.67
CA VAL A 218 -8.92 -24.03 3.11
C VAL A 218 -10.10 -24.73 2.44
N ARG A 219 -11.31 -24.64 3.01
CA ARG A 219 -12.51 -25.26 2.43
C ARG A 219 -12.84 -24.69 1.05
N ILE A 220 -12.83 -23.36 0.90
CA ILE A 220 -13.23 -22.71 -0.36
C ILE A 220 -12.12 -22.65 -1.40
N ALA A 221 -10.85 -22.72 -0.96
CA ALA A 221 -9.69 -22.66 -1.84
C ALA A 221 -9.59 -23.87 -2.77
N ALA A 222 -9.57 -23.59 -4.08
CA ALA A 222 -9.22 -24.59 -5.08
C ALA A 222 -7.74 -24.97 -4.95
N PRO A 223 -7.32 -26.18 -5.40
CA PRO A 223 -5.90 -26.54 -5.45
C PRO A 223 -5.08 -25.51 -6.22
N GLY A 224 -3.99 -25.04 -5.61
CA GLY A 224 -3.15 -23.98 -6.15
C GLY A 224 -3.72 -22.56 -5.97
N CYS A 225 -4.75 -22.38 -5.15
CA CYS A 225 -5.33 -21.06 -4.87
C CYS A 225 -4.26 -20.11 -4.33
N ARG A 226 -4.24 -18.89 -4.90
CA ARG A 226 -3.43 -17.79 -4.38
C ARG A 226 -4.19 -17.08 -3.27
N PHE A 227 -3.67 -17.16 -2.06
CA PHE A 227 -4.16 -16.42 -0.91
C PHE A 227 -3.24 -15.22 -0.64
N THR A 228 -3.81 -14.02 -0.67
CA THR A 228 -3.12 -12.76 -0.35
C THR A 228 -3.65 -12.22 0.97
N PHE A 229 -2.77 -12.04 1.95
CA PHE A 229 -3.08 -11.40 3.22
C PHE A 229 -2.22 -10.16 3.42
N CYS A 230 -2.84 -9.01 3.69
CA CYS A 230 -2.14 -7.78 4.06
C CYS A 230 -2.78 -7.20 5.32
N GLY A 231 -2.00 -7.14 6.40
CA GLY A 231 -2.48 -6.73 7.72
C GLY A 231 -1.52 -7.16 8.83
N ASP A 232 -2.06 -7.49 10.01
CA ASP A 232 -1.28 -7.93 11.17
C ASP A 232 -0.83 -9.40 11.03
N VAL A 233 0.14 -9.63 10.15
CA VAL A 233 0.75 -10.95 9.98
C VAL A 233 1.33 -11.50 11.30
N PRO A 234 2.02 -10.71 12.16
CA PRO A 234 2.54 -11.22 13.43
C PRO A 234 1.46 -11.84 14.32
N GLN A 235 0.27 -11.21 14.41
CA GLN A 235 -0.84 -11.72 15.21
C GLN A 235 -1.36 -13.08 14.71
N PHE A 236 -1.43 -13.28 13.39
CA PHE A 236 -2.06 -14.47 12.79
C PHE A 236 -1.08 -15.45 12.14
N ARG A 237 0.23 -15.27 12.37
CA ARG A 237 1.32 -16.02 11.72
C ARG A 237 1.13 -17.54 11.76
N PRO A 238 0.75 -18.19 12.89
CA PRO A 238 0.60 -19.64 12.92
C PRO A 238 -0.47 -20.15 11.94
N GLN A 239 -1.61 -19.48 11.87
CA GLN A 239 -2.70 -19.83 10.96
C GLN A 239 -2.34 -19.54 9.51
N LEU A 240 -1.77 -18.37 9.24
CA LEU A 240 -1.36 -17.98 7.88
C LEU A 240 -0.33 -18.97 7.32
N LEU A 241 0.72 -19.31 8.08
CA LEU A 241 1.74 -20.25 7.62
C LEU A 241 1.23 -21.69 7.50
N SER A 242 0.13 -22.04 8.16
CA SER A 242 -0.49 -23.36 8.01
C SER A 242 -1.30 -23.53 6.72
N LEU A 243 -1.60 -22.45 5.99
CA LEU A 243 -2.39 -22.49 4.76
C LEU A 243 -1.65 -23.13 3.58
N GLY A 244 -0.33 -23.04 3.54
CA GLY A 244 0.43 -23.59 2.42
C GLY A 244 1.81 -22.96 2.27
N THR A 245 2.28 -22.91 1.02
CA THR A 245 3.63 -22.43 0.71
C THR A 245 3.63 -20.92 0.55
N VAL A 246 4.42 -20.21 1.37
CA VAL A 246 4.63 -18.77 1.24
C VAL A 246 5.46 -18.51 -0.01
N HIS A 247 4.87 -17.84 -0.98
CA HIS A 247 5.52 -17.45 -2.23
C HIS A 247 6.15 -16.05 -2.12
N GLN A 248 5.55 -15.17 -1.33
CA GLN A 248 6.10 -13.85 -1.05
C GLN A 248 5.79 -13.42 0.39
N HIS A 249 6.76 -12.76 1.01
CA HIS A 249 6.62 -12.11 2.31
C HIS A 249 7.34 -10.77 2.23
N MET A 250 6.61 -9.67 2.46
CA MET A 250 7.16 -8.32 2.40
C MET A 250 6.63 -7.45 3.54
N VAL A 251 7.43 -6.45 3.91
CA VAL A 251 7.02 -5.36 4.80
C VAL A 251 7.02 -4.10 3.94
N LEU A 252 5.87 -3.45 3.85
CA LEU A 252 5.66 -2.28 3.02
C LEU A 252 5.44 -1.04 3.90
N PRO A 253 6.01 0.13 3.55
CA PRO A 253 5.62 1.38 4.18
C PRO A 253 4.15 1.65 3.86
N ASP A 254 3.30 1.77 4.88
CA ASP A 254 1.86 1.93 4.67
C ASP A 254 1.55 3.41 4.40
N PRO A 255 1.19 3.78 3.15
CA PRO A 255 0.96 5.18 2.79
C PRO A 255 -0.27 5.80 3.48
N ARG A 256 -1.11 4.99 4.14
CA ARG A 256 -2.36 5.43 4.75
C ARG A 256 -2.20 5.91 6.19
N PHE A 257 -1.15 5.46 6.86
CA PHE A 257 -0.94 5.70 8.29
C PHE A 257 0.35 6.48 8.50
N THR A 258 0.27 7.80 8.31
CA THR A 258 1.39 8.72 8.59
C THR A 258 1.52 9.06 10.08
N ASN A 259 0.64 8.54 10.94
CA ASN A 259 0.65 8.74 12.39
C ASN A 259 0.01 7.56 13.17
N PRO A 260 0.74 6.83 14.05
CA PRO A 260 2.16 6.99 14.31
C PRO A 260 2.95 6.61 13.08
N ALA A 261 4.07 7.26 12.98
CA ALA A 261 4.85 7.35 11.78
C ALA A 261 5.80 6.09 11.70
N THR A 262 5.26 4.92 12.01
CA THR A 262 5.98 3.65 11.90
C THR A 262 5.10 2.60 11.27
N ALA A 263 3.97 3.03 10.70
CA ALA A 263 2.99 2.11 10.16
C ALA A 263 3.57 1.47 8.89
N THR A 264 3.91 0.21 9.05
CA THR A 264 4.21 -0.69 7.96
C THR A 264 3.09 -1.71 7.93
N ALA A 265 2.75 -2.19 6.74
CA ALA A 265 1.91 -3.35 6.59
C ALA A 265 2.77 -4.55 6.23
N GLU A 266 2.43 -5.71 6.78
CA GLU A 266 3.07 -6.96 6.43
C GLU A 266 2.14 -7.72 5.48
N VAL A 267 2.72 -8.19 4.37
CA VAL A 267 1.97 -8.89 3.33
C VAL A 267 2.54 -10.29 3.13
N LEU A 268 1.64 -11.26 3.06
CA LEU A 268 1.93 -12.65 2.71
C LEU A 268 1.13 -13.05 1.49
N VAL A 269 1.82 -13.67 0.53
CA VAL A 269 1.21 -14.33 -0.63
C VAL A 269 1.50 -15.81 -0.51
N ILE A 270 0.46 -16.62 -0.40
CA ILE A 270 0.53 -18.05 -0.09
C ILE A 270 -0.16 -18.84 -1.19
N THR A 271 0.45 -19.94 -1.61
CA THR A 271 -0.22 -20.94 -2.46
C THR A 271 -0.77 -22.04 -1.57
N ILE A 272 -2.10 -22.20 -1.61
CA ILE A 272 -2.82 -23.27 -0.91
C ILE A 272 -2.81 -24.51 -1.81
N PRO A 273 -2.39 -25.69 -1.29
CA PRO A 273 -2.24 -26.91 -2.09
C PRO A 273 -3.57 -27.49 -2.59
#